data_AF-A0A485JNG6-F1
#
_entry.id   AF-A0A485JNG6-F1
#
_cell.length_a   1.000
_cell.length_b   1.000
_cell.length_c   1.000
_cell.angle_alpha   90.00
_cell.angle_beta   90.00
_cell.angle_gamma   90.00
#
_symmetry.space_group_name_H-M   'P 1'
#
loop_
_entity.id
_entity.type
_entity.pdbx_description
1 polymer ?
#
loop_
_entity_poly.entity_id
_entity_poly.type
_entity_poly.pdbx_seq_one_letter_code
_entity_poly.pdbx_strand_id
1 'polypeptide(L)' 'MKNINPTQTAAWQALQKHFDEMKDVTIADLFAKDGDRFSKFSATFDNQMLVDYSKKPHH' A
#
# COMPACT_ATOMS: atom_id res chain seq x y z
N MET A 1 -11.43 -23.10 -7.41
CA MET A 1 -10.89 -21.72 -7.48
C MET A 1 -11.51 -21.02 -8.69
N LYS A 2 -11.73 -19.70 -8.64
CA LYS A 2 -12.23 -18.94 -9.79
C LYS A 2 -11.04 -18.48 -10.63
N ASN A 3 -11.08 -18.70 -11.95
CA ASN A 3 -10.06 -18.26 -12.89
C ASN A 3 -10.48 -16.92 -13.50
N ILE A 4 -10.37 -15.85 -12.72
CA ILE A 4 -10.67 -14.49 -13.17
C ILE A 4 -9.38 -13.88 -13.71
N ASN A 5 -9.42 -13.31 -14.91
CA ASN A 5 -8.30 -12.51 -15.42
C ASN A 5 -8.24 -11.18 -14.63
N PRO A 6 -7.21 -10.94 -13.81
CA PRO A 6 -7.18 -9.78 -12.92
C PRO A 6 -7.19 -8.46 -13.69
N THR A 7 -6.56 -8.39 -14.86
CA THR A 7 -6.41 -7.14 -15.64
C THR A 7 -7.72 -6.63 -16.24
N GLN A 8 -8.73 -7.49 -16.31
CA GLN A 8 -10.06 -7.15 -16.83
C GLN A 8 -11.02 -6.70 -15.73
N THR A 9 -10.61 -6.74 -14.47
CA THR A 9 -11.45 -6.32 -13.34
C THR A 9 -11.46 -4.81 -13.20
N ALA A 10 -12.60 -4.24 -12.77
CA ALA A 10 -12.68 -2.83 -12.43
C ALA A 10 -11.67 -2.43 -11.33
N ALA A 11 -11.37 -3.36 -10.41
CA ALA A 11 -10.35 -3.15 -9.38
C ALA A 11 -8.95 -2.92 -9.96
N TRP A 12 -8.58 -3.67 -11.02
CA TRP A 12 -7.29 -3.47 -11.68
C TRP A 12 -7.19 -2.13 -12.39
N GLN A 13 -8.26 -1.70 -13.05
CA GLN A 13 -8.31 -0.37 -13.66
C GLN A 13 -8.18 0.74 -12.61
N ALA A 14 -8.79 0.57 -11.44
CA ALA A 14 -8.64 1.50 -10.32
C ALA A 14 -7.21 1.53 -9.76
N LEU A 15 -6.55 0.37 -9.63
CA LEU A 15 -5.15 0.28 -9.22
C LEU A 15 -4.21 0.96 -10.22
N GLN A 16 -4.46 0.80 -11.52
CA GLN A 16 -3.64 1.43 -12.55
C GLN A 16 -3.76 2.97 -12.52
N LYS A 17 -4.99 3.49 -12.32
CA LYS A 17 -5.21 4.92 -12.10
C LYS A 17 -4.49 5.40 -10.83
N HIS A 18 -4.58 4.65 -9.74
CA HIS A 18 -3.90 5.00 -8.49
C HIS A 18 -2.37 5.05 -8.66
N PHE A 19 -1.80 4.09 -9.39
CA PHE A 19 -0.38 4.07 -9.72
C PHE A 19 0.03 5.35 -10.47
N ASP A 20 -0.72 5.75 -11.49
CA ASP A 20 -0.42 6.97 -12.26
C ASP A 20 -0.44 8.25 -11.41
N GLU A 21 -1.30 8.30 -10.38
CA GLU A 21 -1.39 9.41 -9.43
C GLU A 21 -0.26 9.39 -8.38
N MET A 22 0.24 8.20 -8.02
CA MET A 22 1.15 8.01 -6.89
C MET A 22 2.60 7.74 -7.28
N LYS A 23 2.89 7.47 -8.56
CA LYS A 23 4.22 7.09 -9.07
C LYS A 23 5.37 8.03 -8.68
N ASP A 24 5.10 9.32 -8.54
CA ASP A 24 6.08 10.35 -8.22
C ASP A 24 6.09 10.73 -6.72
N VAL A 25 5.18 10.16 -5.92
CA VAL A 25 5.10 10.42 -4.48
C VAL A 25 6.19 9.65 -3.74
N THR A 26 7.00 10.36 -2.95
CA THR A 26 8.08 9.73 -2.19
C THR A 26 7.63 9.21 -0.84
N ILE A 27 8.33 8.20 -0.31
CA ILE A 27 8.08 7.70 1.05
C ILE A 27 8.28 8.82 2.09
N ALA A 28 9.26 9.71 1.90
CA ALA A 28 9.48 10.83 2.80
C ALA A 28 8.26 11.76 2.89
N ASP A 29 7.63 12.08 1.75
CA ASP A 29 6.39 12.86 1.73
C ASP A 29 5.24 12.16 2.47
N LEU A 30 5.16 10.83 2.35
CA LEU A 30 4.12 10.04 3.01
C LEU A 30 4.28 10.05 4.54
N PHE A 31 5.51 9.98 5.05
CA PHE A 31 5.76 10.13 6.50
C PHE A 31 5.59 11.57 6.98
N ALA A 32 5.96 12.56 6.17
CA ALA A 32 5.76 13.96 6.51
C ALA A 32 4.27 14.34 6.60
N LYS A 33 3.43 13.74 5.74
CA LYS A 33 1.97 13.97 5.72
C LYS A 33 1.20 13.18 6.77
N ASP A 34 1.74 12.06 7.24
CA ASP A 34 1.05 11.17 8.20
C ASP A 34 2.01 10.66 9.29
N GLY A 35 2.01 11.36 10.43
CA GLY A 35 2.85 10.99 11.59
C GLY A 35 2.51 9.62 12.19
N ASP A 36 1.28 9.13 12.00
CA ASP A 36 0.82 7.84 12.51
C ASP A 36 1.03 6.69 11.50
N ARG A 37 1.74 6.95 10.40
CA ARG A 37 1.92 5.98 9.31
C ARG A 37 2.50 4.65 9.79
N PHE A 38 3.46 4.65 10.72
CA PHE A 38 4.00 3.41 11.28
C PHE A 38 2.90 2.55 11.89
N SER A 39 2.08 3.13 12.77
CA SER A 39 0.99 2.43 13.45
C SER A 39 -0.10 1.95 12.48
N LYS A 40 -0.40 2.72 11.43
CA LYS A 40 -1.39 2.35 10.40
C LYS A 40 -0.93 1.25 9.45
N PHE A 41 0.38 1.16 9.22
CA PHE A 41 1.00 0.24 8.25
C PHE A 41 2.00 -0.69 8.93
N SER A 42 1.68 -1.13 10.14
CA SER A 42 2.35 -2.24 10.81
C SER A 42 1.32 -3.21 11.37
N ALA A 43 1.73 -4.44 11.56
CA ALA A 43 0.93 -5.47 12.22
C ALA A 43 1.84 -6.28 13.14
N THR A 44 1.28 -6.78 14.24
CA THR A 44 2.01 -7.67 15.15
C THR A 44 1.33 -9.03 15.17
N PHE A 45 2.09 -10.09 14.95
CA PHE A 45 1.64 -11.47 15.05
C PHE A 45 2.07 -12.07 16.40
N ASP A 46 1.10 -12.60 17.16
CA ASP A 46 1.26 -13.22 18.48
C ASP A 46 2.10 -12.42 19.50
N ASN A 47 2.15 -11.08 19.37
CA ASN A 47 3.05 -10.21 20.13
C ASN A 47 4.54 -10.63 20.06
N GLN A 48 4.90 -11.41 19.04
CA GLN A 48 6.23 -12.00 18.85
C GLN A 48 6.92 -11.49 17.59
N MET A 49 6.13 -11.14 16.56
CA MET A 49 6.67 -10.70 15.28
C MET A 49 5.98 -9.40 14.84
N LEU A 50 6.76 -8.33 14.80
CA LEU A 50 6.34 -7.07 14.18
C LEU A 50 6.63 -7.12 12.68
N VAL A 51 5.59 -6.87 11.88
CA VAL A 51 5.68 -6.69 10.43
C VAL A 51 5.42 -5.22 10.12
N ASP A 52 6.49 -4.48 9.88
CA ASP A 52 6.43 -3.07 9.45
C ASP A 52 6.45 -2.97 7.92
N TYR A 53 5.34 -2.54 7.34
CA TYR A 53 5.20 -2.26 5.89
C TYR A 53 4.97 -0.77 5.61
N SER A 54 5.18 0.10 6.60
CA SER A 54 5.00 1.56 6.48
C SER A 54 5.96 2.20 5.48
N LYS A 55 7.09 1.55 5.18
CA LYS A 55 8.09 2.03 4.22
C LYS A 55 7.83 1.59 2.79
N LYS A 56 6.64 1.06 2.48
CA LYS A 56 6.24 0.82 1.09
C LYS A 56 5.85 2.13 0.41
N PRO A 57 6.29 2.36 -0.85
CA PRO A 57 5.71 3.39 -1.70
C PRO A 57 4.23 3.08 -1.96
N HIS A 58 3.43 4.11 -2.24
CA HIS A 58 2.00 3.97 -2.49
C HIS A 58 1.64 3.90 -3.99
N HIS A 59 2.61 3.56 -4.85
CA HIS A 59 2.34 3.36 -6.28
C HIS A 59 1.74 1.97 -6.55
#